data_AF-A0AAW4ZRJ8-F1
#
_entry.id   AF-A0AAW4ZRJ8-F1
#
_cell.length_a   1.000
_cell.length_b   1.000
_cell.length_c   1.000
_cell.angle_alpha   90.00
_cell.angle_beta   90.00
_cell.angle_gamma   90.00
#
_symmetry.space_group_name_H-M   'P 1'
#
loop_
_entity.id
_entity.type
_entity.pdbx_description
1 polymer ?
#
loop_
_entity_poly.entity_id
_entity_poly.type
_entity_poly.pdbx_seq_one_letter_code
_entity_poly.pdbx_strand_id
1 'polypeptide(L)'
;MLLTMTENELSRIKIIQDVCDKQITGVEAARRLNLSCRQVSRLVKRFTQFGAGGLLSQQRGVPSNHRYDDNVRLRILNLIHEYYSDFGPTLAREKLIERHGIKIGLETLR
;
A
#
# COMPACT_ATOMS: atom_id res chain seq x y z
N MET A 1 -13.76 4.93 -14.42
CA MET A 1 -13.06 4.27 -13.28
C MET A 1 -13.93 4.47 -12.04
N LEU A 2 -14.54 3.40 -11.50
CA LEU A 2 -15.27 3.46 -10.24
C LEU A 2 -14.25 3.58 -9.10
N LEU A 3 -14.30 4.68 -8.34
CA LEU A 3 -13.42 4.91 -7.20
C LEU A 3 -13.99 4.15 -6.00
N THR A 4 -13.44 2.98 -5.67
CA THR A 4 -13.82 2.23 -4.47
C THR A 4 -13.13 2.82 -3.24
N MET A 5 -13.91 3.52 -2.42
CA MET A 5 -13.47 4.09 -1.15
C MET A 5 -13.69 3.09 -0.01
N THR A 6 -12.76 3.04 0.93
CA THR A 6 -13.00 2.39 2.22
C THR A 6 -13.94 3.23 3.08
N GLU A 7 -14.63 2.59 4.04
CA GLU A 7 -15.45 3.28 5.06
C GLU A 7 -14.68 4.41 5.78
N ASN A 8 -13.40 4.19 6.04
CA ASN A 8 -12.52 5.18 6.65
C ASN A 8 -12.24 6.39 5.73
N GLU A 9 -12.12 6.18 4.42
CA GLU A 9 -11.94 7.28 3.47
C GLU A 9 -13.27 8.02 3.24
N LEU A 10 -14.40 7.32 3.22
CA LEU A 10 -15.73 7.92 3.11
C LEU A 10 -16.05 8.82 4.31
N SER A 11 -15.85 8.31 5.52
CA SER A 11 -16.08 9.08 6.76
C SER A 11 -15.21 10.34 6.86
N ARG A 12 -14.01 10.32 6.26
CA ARG A 12 -13.12 11.48 6.19
C ARG A 12 -13.62 12.59 5.28
N ILE A 13 -14.38 12.28 4.22
CA ILE A 13 -14.86 13.30 3.26
C ILE A 13 -15.61 14.39 4.01
N LYS A 14 -16.63 13.99 4.78
CA LYS A 14 -17.48 14.95 5.52
C LYS A 14 -16.66 15.80 6.49
N ILE A 15 -15.79 15.17 7.29
CA ILE A 15 -15.00 15.89 8.30
C ILE A 15 -14.02 16.86 7.65
N ILE A 16 -13.37 16.48 6.55
CA ILE A 16 -12.45 17.38 5.84
C ILE A 16 -13.20 18.49 5.10
N GLN A 17 -14.37 18.21 4.55
CA GLN A 17 -15.27 19.20 3.98
C GLN A 17 -15.68 20.23 5.04
N ASP A 18 -16.10 19.80 6.23
CA ASP A 18 -16.46 20.68 7.36
C ASP A 18 -15.30 21.61 7.77
N VAL A 19 -14.03 21.14 7.68
CA VAL A 19 -12.85 21.99 7.92
C VAL A 19 -12.67 23.02 6.81
N CYS A 20 -12.86 22.63 5.55
CA CYS A 20 -12.76 23.55 4.39
C CYS A 20 -13.85 24.62 4.44
N ASP A 21 -15.05 24.25 4.87
CA ASP A 21 -16.22 25.12 5.02
C ASP A 21 -16.20 25.94 6.33
N LYS A 22 -15.08 25.84 7.08
CA LYS A 22 -14.84 26.53 8.36
C LYS A 22 -15.89 26.24 9.44
N GLN A 23 -16.60 25.12 9.33
CA GLN A 23 -17.58 24.66 10.32
C GLN A 23 -16.90 24.06 11.55
N ILE A 24 -15.75 23.42 11.36
CA ILE A 24 -14.91 22.89 12.45
C ILE A 24 -13.46 23.29 12.26
N THR A 25 -12.69 23.31 13.35
CA THR A 25 -11.26 23.57 13.30
C THR A 25 -10.47 22.32 12.88
N GLY A 26 -9.25 22.52 12.39
CA GLY A 26 -8.34 21.40 12.11
C GLY A 26 -7.98 20.57 13.35
N VAL A 27 -8.00 21.18 14.54
CA VAL A 27 -7.78 20.50 15.82
C VAL A 27 -8.97 19.59 16.17
N GLU A 28 -10.19 20.08 15.95
CA GLU A 28 -11.41 19.29 16.12
C GLU A 28 -11.42 18.07 15.18
N ALA A 29 -11.12 18.29 13.91
CA ALA A 29 -11.01 17.22 12.92
C ALA A 29 -9.92 16.20 13.27
N ALA A 30 -8.78 16.65 13.79
CA ALA A 30 -7.69 15.77 14.24
C ALA A 30 -8.17 14.80 15.32
N ARG A 31 -8.94 15.29 16.30
CA ARG A 31 -9.51 14.44 17.35
C ARG A 31 -10.54 13.45 16.79
N ARG A 32 -11.48 13.91 15.94
CA ARG A 32 -12.52 13.04 15.36
C ARG A 32 -11.95 11.95 14.47
N LEU A 33 -10.88 12.24 13.74
CA LEU A 33 -10.22 11.31 12.84
C LEU A 33 -9.15 10.44 13.51
N ASN A 34 -8.84 10.70 14.79
CA ASN A 34 -7.69 10.14 15.49
C ASN A 34 -6.38 10.31 14.68
N LEU A 35 -6.15 11.53 14.19
CA LEU A 35 -5.00 11.92 13.39
C LEU A 35 -4.27 13.10 14.03
N SER A 36 -3.02 13.32 13.65
CA SER A 36 -2.31 14.56 13.98
C SER A 36 -2.87 15.75 13.18
N CYS A 37 -2.79 16.96 13.74
CA CYS A 37 -3.15 18.19 13.03
C CYS A 37 -2.40 18.32 11.68
N ARG A 38 -1.14 17.87 11.61
CA ARG A 38 -0.36 17.89 10.36
C ARG A 38 -0.93 16.95 9.30
N GLN A 39 -1.43 15.78 9.69
CA GLN A 39 -2.13 14.87 8.77
C GLN A 39 -3.43 15.51 8.27
N VAL A 40 -4.20 16.14 9.16
CA VAL A 40 -5.42 16.88 8.77
C VAL A 40 -5.08 18.00 7.77
N SER A 41 -4.08 18.84 8.05
CA SER A 41 -3.65 19.89 7.12
C SER A 41 -3.25 19.34 5.74
N ARG A 42 -2.59 18.18 5.71
CA ARG A 42 -2.25 17.50 4.44
C ARG A 42 -3.50 17.00 3.70
N LEU A 43 -4.47 16.45 4.42
CA LEU A 43 -5.74 16.01 3.84
C LEU A 43 -6.54 17.18 3.29
N VAL A 44 -6.66 18.28 4.04
CA VAL A 44 -7.29 19.53 3.58
C VAL A 44 -6.62 20.03 2.31
N LYS A 45 -5.29 20.14 2.28
CA LYS A 45 -4.55 20.58 1.08
C LYS A 45 -4.80 19.69 -0.14
N ARG A 46 -4.91 18.38 0.04
CA ARG A 46 -5.21 17.47 -1.08
C ARG A 46 -6.66 17.57 -1.51
N PHE A 47 -7.57 17.71 -0.56
CA PHE A 47 -9.00 17.85 -0.83
C PHE A 47 -9.29 19.14 -1.61
N THR A 48 -8.63 20.25 -1.28
CA THR A 48 -8.77 21.50 -2.03
C THR A 48 -8.20 21.41 -3.45
N GLN A 49 -7.20 20.55 -3.69
CA GLN A 49 -6.59 20.37 -5.01
C GLN A 49 -7.31 19.35 -5.89
N PHE A 50 -7.83 18.27 -5.31
CA PHE A 50 -8.29 17.09 -6.04
C PHE A 50 -9.70 16.61 -5.62
N GLY A 51 -10.40 17.39 -4.78
CA GLY A 51 -11.69 17.01 -4.21
C GLY A 51 -11.62 15.73 -3.38
N ALA A 52 -12.72 14.98 -3.34
CA ALA A 52 -12.79 13.69 -2.64
C ALA A 52 -11.74 12.69 -3.12
N GLY A 53 -11.32 12.76 -4.40
CA GLY A 53 -10.25 11.93 -4.96
C GLY A 53 -8.90 12.14 -4.26
N GLY A 54 -8.65 13.32 -3.70
CA GLY A 54 -7.43 13.62 -2.93
C GLY A 54 -7.32 12.90 -1.58
N LEU A 55 -8.43 12.34 -1.08
CA LEU A 55 -8.48 11.57 0.17
C LEU A 55 -8.25 10.07 -0.03
N LEU A 56 -8.23 9.61 -1.28
CA LEU A 56 -7.89 8.23 -1.61
C LEU A 56 -6.44 7.93 -1.26
N SER A 57 -6.19 6.71 -0.81
CA SER A 57 -4.82 6.21 -0.70
C SER A 57 -4.11 6.25 -2.06
N GLN A 58 -2.98 6.97 -2.11
CA GLN A 58 -2.12 7.05 -3.30
C GLN A 58 -1.36 5.75 -3.58
N GLN A 59 -1.40 4.79 -2.65
CA GLN A 59 -0.83 3.46 -2.86
C GLN A 59 -1.77 2.52 -3.62
N ARG A 60 -3.03 2.93 -3.88
CA ARG A 60 -3.96 2.12 -4.68
C ARG A 60 -3.42 1.98 -6.10
N GLY A 61 -3.28 0.74 -6.55
CA GLY A 61 -2.73 0.41 -7.87
C GLY A 61 -1.22 0.60 -7.98
N VAL A 62 -0.53 1.02 -6.91
CA VAL A 62 0.93 1.15 -6.89
C VAL A 62 1.53 -0.12 -6.30
N PRO A 63 2.45 -0.80 -7.00
CA PRO A 63 3.17 -1.93 -6.45
C PRO A 63 3.92 -1.55 -5.16
N SER A 64 4.10 -2.50 -4.24
CA SER A 64 4.89 -2.28 -3.04
C SER A 64 6.33 -1.87 -3.38
N ASN A 65 6.89 -0.90 -2.64
CA ASN A 65 8.30 -0.51 -2.77
C ASN A 65 9.27 -1.65 -2.45
N HIS A 66 8.82 -2.69 -1.74
CA HIS A 66 9.61 -3.88 -1.42
C HIS A 66 9.36 -5.04 -2.39
N ARG A 67 8.55 -4.85 -3.43
CA ARG A 67 8.32 -5.87 -4.45
C ARG A 67 9.63 -6.10 -5.21
N TYR A 68 9.99 -7.37 -5.39
CA TYR A 68 11.07 -7.73 -6.31
C TYR A 68 10.71 -7.29 -7.73
N ASP A 69 11.71 -6.90 -8.51
CA ASP A 69 11.55 -6.65 -9.94
C ASP A 69 10.89 -7.86 -10.62
N ASP A 70 10.03 -7.60 -11.59
CA ASP A 70 9.26 -8.65 -12.25
C ASP A 70 10.16 -9.66 -12.97
N ASN A 71 11.32 -9.23 -13.48
CA ASN A 71 12.29 -10.15 -14.09
C ASN A 71 12.91 -11.08 -13.05
N VAL A 72 13.21 -10.57 -11.85
CA VAL A 72 13.76 -11.38 -10.76
C VAL A 72 12.72 -12.41 -10.30
N ARG A 73 11.46 -11.99 -10.16
CA ARG A 73 10.36 -12.89 -9.80
C ARG A 73 10.16 -13.99 -10.84
N LEU A 74 10.11 -13.64 -12.13
CA LEU A 74 9.96 -14.62 -13.21
C LEU A 74 11.13 -15.60 -13.25
N ARG A 75 12.36 -15.11 -13.08
CA ARG A 75 13.55 -15.97 -12.99
C ARG A 75 13.45 -16.97 -11.84
N ILE A 76 12.99 -16.55 -10.67
CA ILE A 76 12.80 -17.43 -9.50
C ILE A 76 11.73 -18.48 -9.80
N LEU A 77 10.59 -18.08 -10.36
CA LEU A 77 9.50 -19.01 -10.69
C LEU A 77 9.94 -20.06 -11.71
N ASN A 78 10.71 -19.66 -12.73
CA ASN A 78 11.26 -20.60 -13.70
C ASN A 78 12.22 -21.61 -13.05
N LEU A 79 13.13 -21.14 -12.18
CA LEU A 79 14.04 -22.04 -11.45
C LEU A 79 13.30 -23.02 -10.54
N ILE A 80 12.25 -22.57 -9.86
CA ILE A 80 11.42 -23.44 -9.04
C ILE A 80 10.72 -24.48 -9.91
N HIS A 81 10.11 -24.06 -11.02
CA HIS A 81 9.40 -24.96 -11.90
C HIS A 81 10.33 -25.99 -12.57
N GLU A 82 11.53 -25.57 -12.97
CA GLU A 82 12.49 -26.42 -13.69
C GLU A 82 13.26 -27.38 -12.78
N TYR A 83 13.61 -26.95 -11.56
CA TYR A 83 14.53 -27.72 -10.69
C TYR A 83 13.95 -28.13 -9.34
N TYR A 84 12.88 -27.48 -8.85
CA TYR A 84 12.41 -27.60 -7.47
C TYR A 84 10.87 -27.74 -7.38
N SER A 85 10.22 -28.29 -8.40
CA SER A 85 8.75 -28.42 -8.47
C SER A 85 8.16 -29.20 -7.30
N ASP A 86 8.93 -30.16 -6.79
CA ASP A 86 8.48 -31.09 -5.75
C ASP A 86 8.86 -30.60 -4.33
N PHE A 87 9.46 -29.40 -4.23
CA PHE A 87 10.02 -28.91 -2.98
C PHE A 87 9.03 -27.96 -2.30
N GLY A 88 8.89 -28.12 -0.98
CA GLY A 88 8.23 -27.10 -0.16
C GLY A 88 8.97 -25.75 -0.21
N PRO A 89 8.29 -24.63 0.08
CA PRO A 89 8.85 -23.28 -0.07
C PRO A 89 10.14 -23.05 0.73
N THR A 90 10.30 -23.72 1.89
CA THR A 90 11.52 -23.66 2.70
C THR A 90 12.72 -24.28 1.98
N LEU A 91 12.57 -25.51 1.46
CA LEU A 91 13.67 -26.23 0.81
C LEU A 91 14.00 -25.60 -0.55
N ALA A 92 13.00 -25.13 -1.30
CA ALA A 92 13.21 -24.37 -2.53
C ALA A 92 14.03 -23.11 -2.27
N ARG A 93 13.73 -22.37 -1.18
CA ARG A 93 14.51 -21.18 -0.77
C ARG A 93 15.97 -21.51 -0.49
N GLU A 94 16.24 -22.58 0.24
CA GLU A 94 17.61 -23.01 0.55
C GLU A 94 18.38 -23.28 -0.74
N LYS A 95 17.80 -24.00 -1.70
CA LYS A 95 18.47 -24.27 -2.98
C LYS A 95 18.63 -23.05 -3.87
N LEU A 96 17.67 -22.11 -3.85
CA LEU A 96 17.81 -20.83 -4.53
C LEU A 96 18.98 -20.00 -3.96
N ILE A 97 19.21 -20.03 -2.64
CA ILE A 97 20.34 -19.35 -2.00
C ILE A 97 21.65 -20.09 -2.32
N GLU A 98 21.71 -21.40 -2.11
CA GLU A 98 22.93 -22.20 -2.24
C GLU A 98 23.43 -22.29 -3.69
N ARG A 99 22.53 -22.57 -4.65
CA ARG A 99 22.90 -22.92 -6.03
C ARG A 99 22.79 -21.75 -7.00
N HIS A 100 21.96 -20.77 -6.69
CA HIS A 100 21.69 -19.64 -7.59
C HIS A 100 22.04 -18.28 -6.98
N GLY A 101 22.46 -18.22 -5.71
CA GLY A 101 22.82 -16.98 -5.02
C GLY A 101 21.64 -16.03 -4.77
N ILE A 102 20.40 -16.52 -4.93
CA ILE A 102 19.20 -15.69 -4.86
C ILE A 102 18.70 -15.64 -3.42
N LYS A 103 18.84 -14.48 -2.78
CA LYS A 103 18.36 -14.23 -1.41
C LYS A 103 16.95 -13.67 -1.43
N ILE A 104 15.98 -14.51 -1.13
CA ILE A 104 14.57 -14.12 -1.00
C ILE A 104 13.98 -14.51 0.36
N GLY A 105 12.97 -13.75 0.79
CA GLY A 105 12.19 -14.06 1.98
C GLY A 105 11.29 -15.28 1.76
N LEU A 106 11.04 -16.05 2.82
CA LEU A 106 10.17 -17.23 2.76
C LEU A 106 8.74 -16.86 2.35
N GLU A 107 8.21 -15.75 2.85
CA GLU A 107 6.87 -15.25 2.49
C GLU A 107 6.74 -14.90 1.01
N THR A 108 7.85 -14.64 0.31
CA THR A 108 7.82 -14.35 -1.14
C THR A 108 7.57 -15.61 -1.98
N LEU A 109 7.79 -16.80 -1.40
CA LEU A 109 7.61 -18.10 -2.04
C LEU A 109 6.29 -18.80 -1.68
N ARG A 110 5.54 -18.28 -0.70
CA ARG A 110 4.20 -18.75 -0.35
C ARG A 110 3.15 -18.10 -1.24
#